data_AF-A0A2I2KN31-F1
#
_entry.id   AF-A0A2I2KN31-F1
#
_cell.length_a   1.000
_cell.length_b   1.000
_cell.length_c   1.000
_cell.angle_alpha   90.00
_cell.angle_beta   90.00
_cell.angle_gamma   90.00
#
_symmetry.space_group_name_H-M   'P 1'
#
loop_
_entity.id
_entity.type
_entity.pdbx_description
1 polymer ?
#
loop_
_entity_poly.entity_id
_entity_poly.type
_entity_poly.pdbx_seq_one_letter_code
_entity_poly.pdbx_strand_id
1 'polypeptide(L)'
;MSWQTTPVASDAPTVRVARSGADVVIRHHTGHTRRDLRLPLVVWFGVVRAMRAGRLGEAWTSLTASGGRARLHDGTIELGYGYLHQRTATLPAPVWRALAAAVCVGTLDQLPHADDHELADARSES
;
A
#
# COMPACT_ATOMS: atom_id res chain seq x y z
N MET A 1 17.18 32.10 -26.70
CA MET A 1 16.50 30.79 -26.62
C MET A 1 16.04 30.60 -25.18
N SER A 2 14.74 30.78 -24.95
CA SER A 2 14.12 30.75 -23.62
C SER A 2 13.70 29.31 -23.33
N TRP A 3 14.38 28.64 -22.39
CA TRP A 3 13.95 27.32 -21.94
C TRP A 3 12.67 27.49 -21.13
N GLN A 4 11.52 27.19 -21.74
CA GLN A 4 10.28 26.99 -20.99
C GLN A 4 10.43 25.68 -20.22
N THR A 5 10.65 25.78 -18.91
CA THR A 5 10.49 24.64 -18.01
C THR A 5 9.00 24.41 -17.84
N THR A 6 8.43 23.54 -18.67
CA THR A 6 7.09 23.01 -18.44
C THR A 6 7.11 22.35 -17.06
N PRO A 7 6.23 22.74 -16.11
CA PRO A 7 6.13 22.01 -14.85
C PRO A 7 5.68 20.60 -15.21
N VAL A 8 6.59 19.64 -15.12
CA VAL A 8 6.23 18.22 -15.15
C VAL A 8 5.43 18.01 -13.87
N ALA A 9 4.09 17.98 -14.00
CA ALA A 9 3.23 17.52 -12.92
C ALA A 9 3.78 16.16 -12.50
N SER A 10 4.27 16.06 -11.27
CA SER A 10 4.89 14.84 -10.77
C SER A 10 3.85 13.73 -10.80
N ASP A 11 3.94 12.85 -11.80
CA ASP A 11 3.10 11.64 -11.96
C ASP A 11 3.43 10.57 -10.90
N ALA A 12 4.26 10.92 -9.91
CA ALA A 12 4.58 10.08 -8.78
C ALA A 12 3.33 9.87 -7.91
N PRO A 13 3.00 8.62 -7.55
CA PRO A 13 1.85 8.33 -6.72
C PRO A 13 2.05 8.99 -5.34
N THR A 14 1.02 9.67 -4.86
CA THR A 14 1.01 10.10 -3.46
C THR A 14 0.52 8.93 -2.62
N VAL A 15 1.33 8.45 -1.69
CA VAL A 15 0.99 7.33 -0.80
C VAL A 15 1.11 7.79 0.65
N ARG A 16 0.05 7.60 1.44
CA ARG A 16 0.02 7.86 2.88
C ARG A 16 -0.36 6.59 3.60
N VAL A 17 0.37 6.26 4.66
CA VAL A 17 0.16 5.06 5.45
C VAL A 17 0.00 5.45 6.91
N ALA A 18 -1.04 4.95 7.55
CA ALA A 18 -1.30 5.19 8.96
C ALA A 18 -1.91 3.95 9.62
N ARG A 19 -1.84 3.88 10.95
CA ARG A 19 -2.51 2.87 11.76
C ARG A 19 -3.86 3.40 12.23
N SER A 20 -4.91 2.59 12.07
CA SER A 20 -6.25 2.85 12.61
C SER A 20 -6.71 1.61 13.35
N GLY A 21 -6.68 1.65 14.68
CA GLY A 21 -6.96 0.49 15.54
C GLY A 21 -6.10 -0.75 15.21
N ALA A 22 -6.76 -1.81 14.75
CA ALA A 22 -6.16 -3.09 14.35
C ALA A 22 -5.73 -3.15 12.88
N ASP A 23 -5.98 -2.09 12.11
CA ASP A 23 -5.72 -2.02 10.69
C ASP A 23 -4.61 -0.99 10.35
N VAL A 24 -4.02 -1.18 9.19
CA VAL A 24 -3.20 -0.22 8.47
C VAL A 24 -4.02 0.30 7.30
N VAL A 25 -4.12 1.62 7.21
CA VAL A 25 -4.78 2.30 6.09
C VAL A 25 -3.71 2.80 5.14
N ILE A 26 -3.79 2.37 3.89
CA ILE A 26 -2.95 2.81 2.78
C ILE A 26 -3.83 3.65 1.87
N ARG A 27 -3.67 4.96 1.93
CA ARG A 27 -4.28 5.90 1.01
C ARG A 27 -3.34 6.16 -0.13
N HIS A 28 -3.81 6.01 -1.35
CA HIS A 28 -3.03 6.33 -2.52
C HIS A 28 -3.81 7.13 -3.55
N HIS A 29 -3.08 7.98 -4.26
CA HIS A 29 -3.57 8.74 -5.39
C HIS A 29 -2.70 8.42 -6.61
N THR A 30 -3.34 7.89 -7.66
CA THR A 30 -2.72 7.60 -8.96
C THR A 30 -3.55 8.25 -10.05
N GLY A 31 -2.98 9.18 -10.82
CA GLY A 31 -3.73 9.96 -11.81
C GLY A 31 -4.90 10.69 -11.18
N HIS A 32 -6.14 10.32 -11.54
CA HIS A 32 -7.38 10.87 -10.98
C HIS A 32 -8.07 9.94 -9.96
N THR A 33 -7.43 8.85 -9.57
CA THR A 33 -8.03 7.86 -8.68
C THR A 33 -7.44 7.96 -7.29
N ARG A 34 -8.27 8.35 -6.32
CA ARG A 34 -8.01 8.22 -4.88
C ARG A 34 -8.61 6.92 -4.37
N ARG A 35 -7.82 6.08 -3.71
CA ARG A 35 -8.28 4.83 -3.09
C ARG A 35 -7.68 4.64 -1.71
N ASP A 36 -8.52 4.13 -0.82
CA ASP A 36 -8.13 3.72 0.52
C ASP A 36 -8.18 2.18 0.58
N LEU A 37 -7.06 1.59 0.98
CA LEU A 37 -6.95 0.17 1.28
C LEU A 37 -6.78 0.01 2.79
N ARG A 38 -7.60 -0.84 3.42
CA ARG A 38 -7.43 -1.25 4.81
C ARG A 38 -6.90 -2.68 4.87
N LEU A 39 -5.84 -2.90 5.62
CA LEU A 39 -5.24 -4.20 5.84
C LEU A 39 -5.12 -4.47 7.34
N PRO A 40 -5.48 -5.66 7.83
CA PRO A 40 -5.18 -6.03 9.21
C PRO A 40 -3.67 -5.93 9.48
N LEU A 41 -3.29 -5.41 10.66
CA LEU A 41 -1.88 -5.22 11.05
C LEU A 41 -1.03 -6.47 10.84
N VAL A 42 -1.58 -7.63 11.18
CA VAL A 42 -0.89 -8.93 11.02
C VAL A 42 -0.56 -9.24 9.55
N VAL A 43 -1.46 -8.87 8.63
CA VAL A 43 -1.25 -9.02 7.18
C VAL A 43 -0.22 -8.00 6.71
N TRP A 44 -0.33 -6.74 7.15
CA TRP A 44 0.64 -5.70 6.83
C TRP A 44 2.07 -6.07 7.23
N PHE A 45 2.28 -6.56 8.46
CA PHE A 45 3.60 -6.99 8.91
C PHE A 45 4.14 -8.17 8.08
N GLY A 46 3.27 -9.10 7.68
CA GLY A 46 3.62 -10.16 6.74
C GLY A 46 4.10 -9.62 5.39
N VAL A 47 3.40 -8.63 4.83
CA VAL A 47 3.81 -7.94 3.59
C VAL A 47 5.17 -7.26 3.75
N VAL A 48 5.35 -6.46 4.80
CA VAL A 48 6.62 -5.77 5.11
C VAL A 48 7.77 -6.76 5.21
N ARG A 49 7.57 -7.89 5.89
CA ARG A 49 8.57 -8.96 5.98
C ARG A 49 8.88 -9.58 4.62
N ALA A 50 7.86 -9.85 3.81
CA ALA A 50 8.03 -10.42 2.48
C ALA A 50 8.75 -9.46 1.52
N MET A 51 8.46 -8.14 1.60
CA MET A 51 9.18 -7.09 0.87
C MET A 51 10.66 -7.07 1.24
N ARG A 52 10.98 -6.99 2.53
CA ARG A 52 12.35 -6.95 3.04
C ARG A 52 13.15 -8.18 2.64
N ALA A 53 12.50 -9.34 2.59
CA ALA A 53 13.11 -10.58 2.17
C ALA A 53 13.20 -10.75 0.64
N GLY A 54 12.66 -9.82 -0.16
CA GLY A 54 12.62 -9.95 -1.62
C GLY A 54 11.82 -11.14 -2.12
N ARG A 55 10.81 -11.61 -1.36
CA ARG A 55 10.12 -12.89 -1.60
C ARG A 55 8.86 -12.77 -2.46
N LEU A 56 8.52 -11.57 -2.92
CA LEU A 56 7.28 -11.33 -3.68
C LEU A 56 7.57 -11.44 -5.17
N GLY A 57 7.08 -12.52 -5.77
CA GLY A 57 7.10 -12.78 -7.21
C GLY A 57 5.73 -13.20 -7.71
N GLU A 58 5.68 -13.84 -8.88
CA GLU A 58 4.42 -14.23 -9.54
C GLU A 58 3.64 -15.32 -8.79
N ALA A 59 4.35 -16.16 -8.04
CA ALA A 59 3.73 -17.18 -7.21
C ALA A 59 3.15 -16.59 -5.91
N TRP A 60 2.03 -17.16 -5.47
CA TRP A 60 1.44 -16.83 -4.17
C TRP A 60 2.42 -17.14 -3.04
N THR A 61 2.80 -16.09 -2.32
CA THR A 61 3.65 -16.16 -1.14
C THR A 61 2.80 -16.02 0.11
N SER A 62 2.86 -17.00 1.01
CA SER A 62 2.19 -16.93 2.29
C SER A 62 2.83 -15.85 3.18
N LEU A 63 2.00 -14.99 3.76
CA LEU A 63 2.44 -13.84 4.56
C LEU A 63 2.53 -14.17 6.05
N THR A 64 1.59 -14.96 6.57
CA THR A 64 1.54 -15.36 7.98
C THR A 64 1.13 -16.83 8.08
N ALA A 65 1.45 -17.47 9.20
CA ALA A 65 1.06 -18.87 9.45
C ALA A 65 -0.48 -19.04 9.51
N SER A 66 -1.19 -18.00 9.95
CA SER A 66 -2.64 -17.98 10.12
C SER A 66 -3.41 -17.51 8.88
N GLY A 67 -2.73 -17.21 7.77
CA GLY A 67 -3.35 -16.77 6.52
C GLY A 67 -2.73 -15.49 5.96
N GLY A 68 -3.34 -14.97 4.90
CA GLY A 68 -2.73 -13.89 4.12
C GLY A 68 -1.74 -14.43 3.10
N ARG A 69 -1.92 -14.04 1.84
CA ARG A 69 -1.00 -14.34 0.74
C ARG A 69 -0.83 -13.13 -0.14
N ALA A 70 0.32 -13.01 -0.78
CA ALA A 70 0.61 -11.95 -1.74
C ALA A 70 1.29 -12.52 -2.99
N ARG A 71 1.03 -11.92 -4.14
CA ARG A 71 1.80 -12.15 -5.37
C ARG A 71 1.94 -10.86 -6.16
N LEU A 72 2.98 -10.78 -6.98
CA LEU A 72 3.14 -9.77 -8.01
C LEU A 72 2.58 -10.32 -9.32
N HIS A 73 1.48 -9.77 -9.80
CA HIS A 73 0.85 -10.19 -11.05
C HIS A 73 0.58 -8.97 -11.93
N ASP A 74 1.08 -9.00 -13.16
CA ASP A 74 0.96 -7.91 -14.14
C ASP A 74 1.36 -6.54 -13.57
N GLY A 75 2.45 -6.53 -12.80
CA GLY A 75 2.96 -5.32 -12.14
C GLY A 75 2.15 -4.86 -10.93
N THR A 76 1.01 -5.48 -10.62
CA THR A 76 0.22 -5.17 -9.41
C THR A 76 0.52 -6.17 -8.30
N ILE A 77 0.46 -5.71 -7.05
CA ILE A 77 0.45 -6.64 -5.93
C ILE A 77 -0.99 -7.03 -5.65
N GLU A 78 -1.26 -8.32 -5.73
CA GLU A 78 -2.50 -8.92 -5.24
C GLU A 78 -2.30 -9.44 -3.83
N LEU A 79 -3.25 -9.14 -2.96
CA LEU A 79 -3.31 -9.58 -1.57
C LEU A 79 -4.58 -10.40 -1.37
N GLY A 80 -4.48 -11.56 -0.73
CA GLY A 80 -5.62 -12.36 -0.31
C GLY A 80 -5.57 -12.63 1.19
N TYR A 81 -6.57 -12.21 1.96
CA TYR A 81 -6.58 -12.31 3.42
C TYR A 81 -7.99 -12.57 3.98
N GLY A 82 -8.08 -12.75 5.30
CA GLY A 82 -9.28 -13.26 5.96
C GLY A 82 -9.42 -14.79 5.84
N TYR A 83 -10.50 -15.33 6.40
CA TYR A 83 -10.79 -16.76 6.34
C TYR A 83 -10.82 -17.23 4.88
N LEU A 84 -10.04 -18.27 4.57
CA LEU A 84 -9.87 -18.83 3.22
C LEU A 84 -9.54 -17.79 2.12
N HIS A 85 -8.91 -16.66 2.47
CA HIS A 85 -8.56 -15.58 1.53
C HIS A 85 -9.76 -14.94 0.81
N GLN A 86 -10.95 -14.95 1.41
CA GLN A 86 -12.15 -14.37 0.80
C GLN A 86 -12.07 -12.86 0.55
N ARG A 87 -11.16 -12.15 1.23
CA ARG A 87 -10.92 -10.73 0.96
C ARG A 87 -9.71 -10.59 0.07
N THR A 88 -9.89 -9.92 -1.07
CA THR A 88 -8.81 -9.57 -1.97
C THR A 88 -8.61 -8.07 -2.04
N ALA A 89 -7.36 -7.66 -2.24
CA ALA A 89 -7.01 -6.27 -2.49
C ALA A 89 -5.90 -6.22 -3.54
N THR A 90 -5.90 -5.15 -4.33
CA THR A 90 -4.84 -4.90 -5.31
C THR A 90 -4.18 -3.56 -5.06
N LEU A 91 -2.87 -3.51 -5.25
CA LEU A 91 -2.07 -2.31 -5.21
C LEU A 91 -1.40 -2.09 -6.57
N PRO A 92 -1.61 -0.93 -7.22
CA PRO A 92 -0.94 -0.60 -8.47
C PRO A 92 0.60 -0.62 -8.34
N ALA A 93 1.29 -0.96 -9.43
CA ALA A 93 2.76 -1.01 -9.48
C ALA A 93 3.46 0.22 -8.90
N PRO A 94 3.04 1.46 -9.23
CA PRO A 94 3.71 2.66 -8.72
C PRO A 94 3.57 2.79 -7.19
N VAL A 95 2.38 2.50 -6.67
CA VAL A 95 2.08 2.55 -5.22
C VAL A 95 2.89 1.49 -4.50
N TRP A 96 2.94 0.28 -5.06
CA TRP A 96 3.75 -0.81 -4.52
C TRP A 96 5.23 -0.45 -4.41
N ARG A 97 5.82 0.09 -5.49
CA ARG A 97 7.23 0.50 -5.51
C ARG A 97 7.52 1.56 -4.46
N ALA A 98 6.63 2.55 -4.31
CA ALA A 98 6.77 3.58 -3.28
C ALA A 98 6.74 2.98 -1.86
N LEU A 99 5.81 2.05 -1.59
CA LEU A 99 5.73 1.35 -0.31
C LEU A 99 6.96 0.48 -0.04
N ALA A 100 7.41 -0.29 -1.03
CA ALA A 100 8.58 -1.15 -0.90
C ALA A 100 9.84 -0.32 -0.61
N ALA A 101 10.02 0.81 -1.31
CA ALA A 101 11.11 1.74 -1.05
C ALA A 101 11.05 2.27 0.40
N ALA A 102 9.89 2.75 0.85
CA ALA A 102 9.68 3.28 2.20
C ALA A 102 9.90 2.21 3.29
N VAL A 103 9.53 0.96 3.04
CA VAL A 103 9.82 -0.19 3.92
C VAL A 103 11.31 -0.50 4.00
N CYS A 104 12.00 -0.47 2.86
CA CYS A 104 13.44 -0.76 2.80
C CYS A 104 14.27 0.29 3.52
N VAL A 105 13.85 1.57 3.49
CA VAL A 105 14.54 2.66 4.22
C VAL A 105 14.01 2.87 5.65
N GLY A 106 13.06 2.05 6.12
CA GLY A 106 12.56 2.07 7.50
C GLY A 106 11.53 3.17 7.83
N THR A 107 11.11 3.98 6.85
CA THR A 107 10.12 5.07 7.06
C THR A 107 8.77 4.55 7.56
N LEU A 108 8.45 3.28 7.32
CA LEU A 108 7.19 2.65 7.73
C LEU A 108 7.33 1.71 8.95
N ASP A 109 8.46 1.73 9.65
CA ASP A 109 8.61 0.95 10.90
C ASP A 109 7.74 1.50 12.03
N GLN A 110 7.46 2.81 12.02
CA GLN A 110 6.53 3.46 12.92
C GLN A 110 5.45 4.17 12.11
N LEU A 111 4.23 3.63 12.19
CA LEU A 111 3.09 4.24 11.51
C LEU A 111 2.42 5.27 12.43
N PRO A 112 2.12 6.48 11.94
CA PRO A 112 1.32 7.43 12.70
C PRO A 112 -0.06 6.85 12.97
N HIS A 113 -0.67 7.23 14.10
CA HIS A 113 -2.08 6.93 14.35
C HIS A 113 -2.94 7.89 13.51
N ALA A 114 -3.97 7.36 12.85
CA ALA A 114 -4.99 8.18 12.20
C ALA A 114 -6.32 7.95 12.91
N ASP A 115 -6.89 9.04 13.42
CA ASP A 115 -8.22 9.02 14.01
C ASP A 115 -9.29 8.86 12.91
N ASP A 116 -10.44 8.30 13.27
CA ASP A 116 -11.53 8.06 12.29
C ASP A 116 -12.02 9.36 11.63
N HIS A 117 -11.85 10.52 12.29
CA HIS A 117 -12.15 11.85 11.72
C HIS A 117 -11.21 12.23 10.57
N GLU A 118 -9.90 12.01 10.73
CA GLU A 118 -8.90 12.27 9.66
C GLU A 118 -9.08 11.31 8.47
N LEU A 119 -9.63 10.12 8.75
CA LEU A 119 -9.99 9.15 7.72
C LEU A 119 -11.29 9.54 6.99
N ALA A 120 -12.21 10.24 7.66
CA ALA A 120 -13.50 10.67 7.14
C ALA A 120 -13.45 11.97 6.32
N ASP A 121 -12.73 13.01 6.77
CA ASP A 121 -12.59 14.28 6.02
C ASP A 121 -12.02 14.07 4.62
N ALA A 122 -11.17 13.07 4.49
CA ALA A 122 -10.59 12.64 3.25
C ALA A 122 -11.51 11.90 2.27
N ARG A 123 -12.72 11.49 2.69
CA ARG A 123 -13.74 10.90 1.80
C ARG A 123 -14.70 11.95 1.24
N SER A 124 -14.76 13.14 1.83
CA SER A 124 -15.72 14.19 1.50
C SER A 124 -15.24 15.13 0.37
N GLU A 125 -13.97 15.02 -0.04
CA GLU A 125 -13.44 15.67 -1.24
C GLU A 125 -13.62 14.73 -2.44
N SER A 126 -14.83 14.67 -2.99
CA SER A 126 -15.15 14.03 -4.28
C SER A 126 -16.16 14.86 -5.03
#